data_AF-A0A1Y0M783-F1
#
_entry.id   AF-A0A1Y0M783-F1
#
_cell.length_a   1.000
_cell.length_b   1.000
_cell.length_c   1.000
_cell.angle_alpha   90.00
_cell.angle_beta   90.00
_cell.angle_gamma   90.00
#
_symmetry.space_group_name_H-M   'P 1'
#
loop_
_entity.id
_entity.type
_entity.pdbx_description
1 polymer ?
#
loop_
_entity_poly.entity_id
_entity_poly.type
_entity_poly.pdbx_seq_one_letter_code
_entity_poly.pdbx_strand_id
1 'polypeptide(L)'
;MKNLFWLLNISYKRHRLLKYLALRNIEYWQKQKGFTNPYMSFDEICEKLKWNKTELDIIYIQLEKELEIKQSVEKADNILTITAKGILSYSNRKYFNFYSKSIIVGIKDLAQIFIPVASLIIAFLALTYSNPKIQKIEYKKELNNIEINIDSLKTQMKEIKEGIIPLQKNNLTKK
;
A
#
# COMPACT_ATOMS: atom_id res chain seq x y z
N MET A 1 -4.25 9.38 -14.23
CA MET A 1 -4.51 8.75 -12.91
C MET A 1 -5.77 9.27 -12.19
N LYS A 2 -6.06 10.59 -12.15
CA LYS A 2 -7.26 11.14 -11.45
C LYS A 2 -8.61 10.52 -11.90
N ASN A 3 -8.80 10.29 -13.21
CA ASN A 3 -10.04 9.70 -13.74
C ASN A 3 -10.28 8.25 -13.30
N LEU A 4 -9.22 7.45 -13.11
CA LEU A 4 -9.35 6.05 -12.71
C LEU A 4 -9.84 5.95 -11.25
N PHE A 5 -9.27 6.77 -10.37
CA PHE A 5 -9.63 6.81 -8.96
C PHE A 5 -11.07 7.28 -8.74
N TRP A 6 -11.52 8.24 -9.55
CA TRP A 6 -12.89 8.74 -9.55
C TRP A 6 -13.90 7.66 -10.02
N LEU A 7 -13.59 6.96 -11.12
CA LEU A 7 -14.45 5.86 -11.63
C LEU A 7 -14.51 4.65 -10.68
N LEU A 8 -13.39 4.32 -10.04
CA LEU A 8 -13.30 3.31 -8.99
C LEU A 8 -14.24 3.65 -7.82
N ASN A 9 -14.18 4.90 -7.36
CA ASN A 9 -15.02 5.39 -6.28
C ASN A 9 -16.53 5.30 -6.64
N ILE A 10 -16.90 5.62 -7.88
CA ILE A 10 -18.31 5.58 -8.33
C ILE A 10 -18.86 4.15 -8.34
N SER A 11 -18.12 3.18 -8.88
CA SER A 11 -18.60 1.78 -8.92
C SER A 11 -18.83 1.23 -7.52
N TYR A 12 -17.92 1.52 -6.60
CA TYR A 12 -18.09 1.16 -5.20
C TYR A 12 -19.30 1.83 -4.56
N LYS A 13 -19.49 3.14 -4.79
CA LYS A 13 -20.65 3.87 -4.27
C LYS A 13 -21.97 3.36 -4.87
N ARG A 14 -22.05 3.10 -6.17
CA ARG A 14 -23.23 2.45 -6.81
C ARG A 14 -23.59 1.13 -6.12
N HIS A 15 -22.59 0.29 -5.88
CA HIS A 15 -22.81 -0.98 -5.16
C HIS A 15 -23.36 -0.74 -3.75
N ARG A 16 -22.79 0.23 -3.00
CA ARG A 16 -23.27 0.58 -1.66
C ARG A 16 -24.70 1.10 -1.64
N LEU A 17 -25.07 1.94 -2.60
CA LEU A 17 -26.43 2.47 -2.69
C LEU A 17 -27.44 1.36 -2.99
N LEU A 18 -27.16 0.51 -3.99
CA LEU A 18 -28.02 -0.64 -4.31
C LEU A 18 -28.11 -1.62 -3.13
N LYS A 19 -27.00 -1.89 -2.44
CA LYS A 19 -27.00 -2.69 -1.21
C LYS A 19 -27.95 -2.12 -0.17
N TYR A 20 -27.86 -0.82 0.07
CA TYR A 20 -28.64 -0.17 1.11
C TYR A 20 -30.14 -0.17 0.78
N LEU A 21 -30.50 0.15 -0.46
CA LEU A 21 -31.88 0.09 -0.93
C LEU A 21 -32.42 -1.34 -0.96
N ALA A 22 -31.62 -2.33 -1.37
CA ALA A 22 -32.01 -3.74 -1.40
C ALA A 22 -32.30 -4.28 0.02
N LEU A 23 -31.42 -4.00 0.99
CA LEU A 23 -31.63 -4.40 2.38
C LEU A 23 -32.90 -3.79 2.96
N ARG A 24 -33.14 -2.50 2.73
CA ARG A 24 -34.36 -1.83 3.19
C ARG A 24 -35.62 -2.40 2.52
N ASN A 25 -35.52 -2.77 1.25
CA ASN A 25 -36.60 -3.44 0.52
C ASN A 25 -36.90 -4.83 1.13
N ILE A 26 -35.87 -5.63 1.42
CA ILE A 26 -36.00 -6.94 2.08
C ILE A 26 -36.64 -6.79 3.46
N GLU A 27 -36.18 -5.82 4.27
CA GLU A 27 -36.75 -5.54 5.60
C GLU A 27 -38.23 -5.17 5.53
N TYR A 28 -38.65 -4.41 4.52
CA TYR A 28 -40.06 -4.09 4.28
C TYR A 28 -40.90 -5.34 3.98
N TRP A 29 -40.40 -6.23 3.11
CA TRP A 29 -41.11 -7.48 2.78
C TRP A 29 -41.19 -8.45 3.96
N GLN A 30 -40.13 -8.53 4.78
CA GLN A 30 -40.08 -9.45 5.92
C GLN A 30 -40.98 -9.00 7.09
N LYS A 31 -41.10 -7.69 7.34
CA LYS A 31 -41.81 -7.15 8.52
C LYS A 31 -43.34 -6.97 8.32
N GLN A 32 -43.95 -7.58 7.28
CA GLN A 32 -45.37 -7.43 6.93
C GLN A 32 -45.89 -5.98 7.08
N LYS A 33 -45.59 -5.11 6.11
CA LYS A 33 -46.26 -3.82 5.81
C LYS A 33 -46.45 -2.76 6.93
N GLY A 34 -45.94 -2.93 8.15
CA GLY A 34 -46.26 -2.00 9.25
C GLY A 34 -45.24 -0.88 9.53
N PHE A 35 -43.93 -1.15 9.44
CA PHE A 35 -42.94 -0.30 10.14
C PHE A 35 -41.80 0.28 9.29
N THR A 36 -41.51 -0.28 8.12
CA THR A 36 -40.34 0.12 7.31
C THR A 36 -40.77 0.58 5.93
N ASN A 37 -40.51 1.84 5.59
CA ASN A 37 -40.80 2.36 4.26
C ASN A 37 -39.74 1.85 3.25
N PRO A 38 -40.11 1.18 2.13
CA PRO A 38 -39.14 0.73 1.10
C PRO A 38 -38.58 1.88 0.26
N TYR A 39 -39.12 3.09 0.46
CA TYR A 39 -38.70 4.33 -0.16
C TYR A 39 -37.73 5.10 0.75
N MET A 40 -36.79 5.83 0.14
CA MET A 40 -35.80 6.67 0.84
C MET A 40 -35.61 8.03 0.19
N SER A 41 -35.55 9.07 1.01
CA SER A 41 -35.20 10.41 0.52
C SER A 41 -33.70 10.52 0.22
N PHE A 42 -33.32 11.49 -0.63
CA PHE A 42 -31.91 11.81 -0.87
C PHE A 42 -31.18 12.19 0.42
N ASP A 43 -31.84 12.93 1.31
CA ASP A 43 -31.25 13.38 2.57
C ASP A 43 -30.96 12.18 3.48
N GLU A 44 -31.90 11.23 3.62
CA GLU A 44 -31.69 9.98 4.36
C GLU A 44 -30.48 9.20 3.81
N ILE A 45 -30.36 9.13 2.49
CA ILE A 45 -29.27 8.41 1.83
C ILE A 45 -27.93 9.12 2.07
N CYS A 46 -27.90 10.45 1.93
CA CYS A 46 -26.72 11.27 2.17
C CYS A 46 -26.24 11.12 3.62
N GLU A 47 -27.15 11.21 4.59
CA GLU A 47 -26.85 11.03 6.00
C GLU A 47 -26.30 9.63 6.30
N LYS A 48 -26.98 8.59 5.82
CA LYS A 48 -26.58 7.20 6.11
C LYS A 48 -25.27 6.81 5.46
N LEU A 49 -25.06 7.21 4.20
CA LEU A 49 -23.88 6.83 3.43
C LEU A 49 -22.72 7.81 3.62
N LYS A 50 -22.97 8.94 4.31
CA LYS A 50 -22.03 10.07 4.52
C LYS A 50 -21.55 10.64 3.19
N TRP A 51 -22.49 10.88 2.27
CA TRP A 51 -22.23 11.44 0.95
C TRP A 51 -22.80 12.84 0.84
N ASN A 52 -22.24 13.65 -0.06
CA ASN A 52 -22.84 14.93 -0.42
C ASN A 52 -23.90 14.73 -1.52
N LYS A 53 -24.78 15.74 -1.69
CA LYS A 53 -25.89 15.67 -2.65
C LYS A 53 -25.41 15.50 -4.10
N THR A 54 -24.34 16.19 -4.49
CA THR A 54 -23.78 16.12 -5.85
C THR A 54 -23.29 14.71 -6.19
N GLU A 55 -22.62 14.03 -5.25
CA GLU A 55 -22.16 12.66 -5.43
C GLU A 55 -23.34 11.70 -5.57
N LEU A 56 -24.37 11.86 -4.73
CA LEU A 56 -25.58 11.06 -4.82
C LEU A 56 -26.29 11.28 -6.15
N ASP A 57 -26.38 12.51 -6.62
CA ASP A 57 -27.04 12.87 -7.88
C ASP A 57 -26.36 12.22 -9.10
N ILE A 58 -25.03 12.29 -9.18
CA ILE A 58 -24.25 11.61 -10.22
C ILE A 58 -24.52 10.10 -10.23
N ILE A 59 -24.55 9.49 -9.05
CA ILE A 59 -24.82 8.05 -8.90
C ILE A 59 -26.26 7.74 -9.30
N TYR A 60 -27.21 8.57 -8.86
CA TYR A 60 -28.63 8.42 -9.12
C TYR A 60 -28.91 8.41 -10.62
N ILE A 61 -28.49 9.45 -11.34
CA ILE A 61 -28.71 9.59 -12.80
C ILE A 61 -28.22 8.34 -13.54
N GLN A 62 -27.09 7.78 -13.12
CA GLN A 62 -26.50 6.60 -13.76
C GLN A 62 -27.28 5.33 -13.46
N LEU A 63 -27.72 5.11 -12.21
CA LEU A 63 -28.49 3.94 -11.83
C LEU A 63 -29.93 4.01 -12.39
N GLU A 64 -30.50 5.20 -12.49
CA GLU A 64 -31.81 5.43 -13.10
C GLU A 64 -31.77 5.17 -14.61
N LYS A 65 -30.73 5.67 -15.31
CA LYS A 65 -30.50 5.35 -16.74
C LYS A 65 -30.39 3.84 -16.99
N GLU A 66 -29.82 3.11 -16.04
CA GLU A 66 -29.72 1.65 -16.08
C GLU A 66 -31.02 0.94 -15.64
N LEU A 67 -32.07 1.67 -15.25
CA LEU A 67 -33.34 1.17 -14.73
C LEU A 67 -33.21 0.34 -13.43
N GLU A 68 -32.17 0.60 -12.64
CA GLU A 68 -31.87 -0.15 -11.41
C GLU A 68 -32.49 0.48 -10.17
N ILE A 69 -32.73 1.78 -10.23
CA ILE A 69 -33.51 2.54 -9.25
C ILE A 69 -34.56 3.36 -9.97
N LYS A 70 -35.60 3.77 -9.24
CA LYS A 70 -36.62 4.67 -9.74
C LYS A 70 -36.97 5.72 -8.70
N GLN A 71 -37.29 6.92 -9.17
CA GLN A 71 -37.91 7.94 -8.34
C GLN A 71 -39.42 7.66 -8.22
N SER A 72 -39.97 7.85 -7.02
CA SER A 72 -41.41 7.69 -6.80
C SER A 72 -42.14 9.00 -7.10
N VAL A 73 -42.86 9.06 -8.21
CA VAL A 73 -43.63 10.24 -8.64
C VAL A 73 -44.75 10.60 -7.64
N GLU A 74 -45.30 9.61 -6.93
CA GLU A 74 -46.45 9.80 -6.03
C GLU A 74 -46.11 10.40 -4.66
N LYS A 75 -44.84 10.53 -4.27
CA LYS A 75 -44.46 10.82 -2.87
C LYS A 75 -43.53 12.03 -2.67
N ALA A 76 -43.49 12.93 -3.64
CA ALA A 76 -42.60 14.09 -3.76
C ALA A 76 -41.24 13.81 -4.41
N ASP A 77 -40.63 14.88 -4.92
CA ASP A 77 -39.30 14.89 -5.51
C ASP A 77 -38.28 14.37 -4.49
N ASN A 78 -37.29 13.60 -4.97
CA ASN A 78 -36.16 13.05 -4.22
C ASN A 78 -36.41 11.80 -3.39
N ILE A 79 -37.45 11.02 -3.70
CA ILE A 79 -37.65 9.71 -3.07
C ILE A 79 -37.27 8.57 -4.03
N LEU A 80 -36.31 7.74 -3.60
CA LEU A 80 -35.75 6.62 -4.36
C LEU A 80 -36.26 5.28 -3.85
N THR A 81 -36.42 4.34 -4.78
CA THR A 81 -36.58 2.92 -4.48
C THR A 81 -35.84 2.06 -5.50
N ILE A 82 -35.52 0.83 -5.11
CA ILE A 82 -34.83 -0.13 -5.96
C ILE A 82 -35.81 -0.90 -6.85
N THR A 83 -35.42 -1.17 -8.09
CA THR A 83 -36.19 -2.01 -9.02
C THR A 83 -35.78 -3.48 -8.91
N ALA A 84 -36.53 -4.40 -9.51
CA ALA A 84 -36.12 -5.80 -9.61
C ALA A 84 -34.74 -5.94 -10.30
N LYS A 85 -34.48 -5.13 -11.33
CA LYS A 85 -33.18 -5.08 -12.01
C LYS A 85 -32.07 -4.60 -11.06
N GLY A 86 -32.34 -3.59 -10.23
CA GLY A 86 -31.38 -3.13 -9.23
C GLY A 86 -31.05 -4.20 -8.18
N ILE A 87 -32.05 -4.95 -7.73
CA ILE A 87 -31.85 -6.09 -6.80
C ILE A 87 -30.95 -7.14 -7.45
N LEU A 88 -31.20 -7.49 -8.72
CA LEU A 88 -30.36 -8.43 -9.47
C LEU A 88 -28.93 -7.90 -9.64
N SER A 89 -28.76 -6.61 -9.99
CA SER A 89 -27.45 -5.98 -10.12
C SER A 89 -26.65 -5.99 -8.81
N TYR A 90 -27.33 -5.81 -7.67
CA TYR A 90 -26.73 -5.97 -6.35
C TYR A 90 -26.35 -7.43 -6.06
N SER A 91 -27.29 -8.36 -6.23
CA SER A 91 -27.11 -9.80 -5.98
C SER A 91 -25.97 -10.39 -6.80
N ASN A 92 -25.91 -10.04 -8.09
CA ASN A 92 -24.86 -10.47 -9.01
C ASN A 92 -23.55 -9.71 -8.81
N ARG A 93 -23.47 -8.82 -7.83
CA ARG A 93 -22.28 -8.02 -7.50
C ARG A 93 -21.76 -7.22 -8.71
N LYS A 94 -22.62 -6.78 -9.65
CA LYS A 94 -22.25 -6.11 -10.92
C LYS A 94 -21.17 -5.05 -10.72
N TYR A 95 -21.46 -4.05 -9.88
CA TYR A 95 -20.54 -2.93 -9.63
C TYR A 95 -19.37 -3.25 -8.70
N PHE A 96 -19.54 -4.21 -7.79
CA PHE A 96 -18.43 -4.69 -6.97
C PHE A 96 -17.38 -5.39 -7.84
N ASN A 97 -17.82 -6.23 -8.77
CA ASN A 97 -16.94 -6.92 -9.71
C ASN A 97 -16.20 -5.93 -10.63
N PHE A 98 -16.87 -4.87 -11.10
CA PHE A 98 -16.19 -3.80 -11.84
C PHE A 98 -15.13 -3.10 -10.99
N TYR A 99 -15.47 -2.74 -9.76
CA TYR A 99 -14.52 -2.13 -8.83
C TYR A 99 -13.29 -3.03 -8.57
N SER A 100 -13.51 -4.31 -8.25
CA SER A 100 -12.43 -5.27 -8.01
C SER A 100 -11.54 -5.46 -9.24
N LYS A 101 -12.13 -5.59 -10.43
CA LYS A 101 -11.35 -5.69 -11.68
C LYS A 101 -10.48 -4.45 -11.89
N SER A 102 -11.01 -3.26 -11.68
CA SER A 102 -10.25 -2.02 -11.81
C SER A 102 -9.11 -1.90 -10.80
N ILE A 103 -9.27 -2.40 -9.56
CA ILE A 103 -8.18 -2.47 -8.58
C ILE A 103 -7.08 -3.42 -9.06
N ILE A 104 -7.45 -4.63 -9.49
CA ILE A 104 -6.49 -5.64 -9.93
C ILE A 104 -5.66 -5.12 -11.11
N VAL A 105 -6.30 -4.46 -12.07
CA VAL A 105 -5.60 -3.81 -13.19
C VAL A 105 -4.65 -2.72 -12.67
N GLY A 106 -5.10 -1.85 -11.77
CA GLY A 106 -4.23 -0.81 -11.20
C GLY A 106 -3.01 -1.36 -10.44
N ILE A 107 -3.17 -2.46 -9.69
CA ILE A 107 -2.06 -3.14 -9.01
C ILE A 107 -1.10 -3.77 -10.03
N LYS A 108 -1.64 -4.38 -11.10
CA LYS A 108 -0.83 -4.95 -12.17
C LYS A 108 0.01 -3.88 -12.86
N ASP A 109 -0.59 -2.74 -13.19
CA ASP A 109 0.10 -1.61 -13.81
C ASP A 109 1.19 -1.04 -12.88
N LEU A 110 0.90 -0.94 -11.58
CA LEU A 110 1.89 -0.53 -10.58
C LEU A 110 3.06 -1.51 -10.52
N ALA A 111 2.79 -2.82 -10.45
CA ALA A 111 3.81 -3.85 -10.39
C ALA A 111 4.69 -3.84 -11.65
N GLN A 112 4.09 -3.60 -12.83
CA GLN A 112 4.80 -3.52 -14.10
C GLN A 112 5.81 -2.37 -14.14
N ILE A 113 5.51 -1.24 -13.47
CA ILE A 113 6.44 -0.11 -13.35
C ILE A 113 7.47 -0.37 -12.23
N PHE A 114 7.02 -0.89 -11.09
CA PHE A 114 7.85 -1.04 -9.91
C PHE A 114 8.92 -2.13 -10.05
N ILE A 115 8.58 -3.28 -10.64
CA ILE A 115 9.49 -4.43 -10.75
C ILE A 115 10.79 -4.06 -11.52
N PRO A 116 10.74 -3.44 -12.72
CA PRO A 116 11.96 -3.04 -13.43
C PRO A 116 12.84 -2.07 -12.63
N VAL A 117 12.23 -1.10 -11.94
CA VAL A 117 12.95 -0.11 -11.13
C VAL A 117 13.61 -0.79 -9.92
N ALA A 118 12.89 -1.65 -9.21
CA ALA A 118 13.42 -2.40 -8.08
C ALA A 118 14.58 -3.32 -8.53
N SER A 119 14.44 -4.00 -9.67
CA SER A 119 15.50 -4.83 -10.25
C SER A 119 16.75 -4.00 -10.58
N LEU A 120 16.59 -2.80 -11.11
CA LEU A 120 17.72 -1.90 -11.42
C LEU A 120 18.44 -1.46 -10.13
N ILE A 121 17.70 -1.15 -9.06
CA ILE A 121 18.28 -0.79 -7.77
C ILE A 121 19.06 -1.96 -7.18
N ILE A 122 18.50 -3.18 -7.20
CA ILE A 122 19.18 -4.38 -6.70
C ILE A 122 20.45 -4.65 -7.51
N ALA A 123 20.38 -4.54 -8.84
CA ALA A 123 21.55 -4.71 -9.70
C ALA A 123 22.64 -3.67 -9.41
N PHE A 124 22.26 -2.41 -9.21
CA PHE A 124 23.19 -1.34 -8.85
C PHE A 124 23.87 -1.59 -7.50
N LEU A 125 23.11 -2.02 -6.49
CA LEU A 125 23.66 -2.40 -5.18
C LEU A 125 24.62 -3.58 -5.31
N ALA A 126 24.22 -4.63 -6.04
CA ALA A 126 25.06 -5.82 -6.25
C ALA A 126 26.40 -5.48 -6.92
N LEU A 127 26.37 -4.59 -7.93
CA LEU A 127 27.59 -4.10 -8.60
C LEU A 127 28.45 -3.24 -7.68
N THR A 128 27.84 -2.43 -6.82
CA THR A 128 28.57 -1.58 -5.87
C THR A 128 29.29 -2.44 -4.82
N TYR A 129 28.61 -3.41 -4.22
CA TYR A 129 29.21 -4.31 -3.22
C TYR A 129 30.23 -5.30 -3.82
N SER A 130 30.01 -5.76 -5.05
CA SER A 130 30.94 -6.65 -5.76
C SER A 130 32.11 -5.91 -6.40
N ASN A 131 32.22 -4.58 -6.25
CA ASN A 131 33.25 -3.82 -6.95
C ASN A 131 34.63 -4.03 -6.28
N PRO A 132 35.58 -4.72 -6.95
CA PRO A 132 36.86 -5.08 -6.36
C PRO A 132 37.72 -3.87 -6.03
N LYS A 133 37.44 -2.69 -6.60
CA LYS A 133 38.11 -1.43 -6.25
C LYS A 133 37.75 -0.95 -4.85
N ILE A 134 36.49 -1.08 -4.43
CA ILE A 134 36.04 -0.69 -3.10
C ILE A 134 36.65 -1.64 -2.07
N GLN A 135 36.59 -2.95 -2.34
CA GLN A 135 37.23 -3.97 -1.50
C GLN A 135 38.76 -3.77 -1.43
N LYS A 136 39.45 -3.48 -2.54
CA LYS A 136 40.90 -3.19 -2.54
C LYS A 136 41.27 -1.99 -1.67
N ILE A 137 40.44 -0.94 -1.64
CA ILE A 137 40.71 0.25 -0.80
C ILE A 137 40.60 -0.13 0.68
N GLU A 138 39.62 -0.95 1.03
CA GLU A 138 39.41 -1.45 2.39
C GLU A 138 40.56 -2.37 2.84
N TYR A 139 40.91 -3.36 2.02
CA TYR A 139 42.07 -4.24 2.28
C TYR A 139 43.41 -3.49 2.35
N LYS A 140 43.60 -2.45 1.54
CA LYS A 140 44.83 -1.66 1.58
C LYS A 140 44.95 -0.85 2.87
N LYS A 141 43.83 -0.36 3.42
CA LYS A 141 43.81 0.29 4.74
C LYS A 141 44.14 -0.71 5.86
N GLU A 142 43.55 -1.90 5.82
CA GLU A 142 43.85 -2.95 6.79
C GLU A 142 45.31 -3.38 6.73
N LEU A 143 45.86 -3.57 5.53
CA LEU A 143 47.28 -3.91 5.33
C LEU A 143 48.21 -2.84 5.91
N ASN A 144 47.95 -1.55 5.64
CA ASN A 144 48.75 -0.46 6.21
C ASN A 144 48.71 -0.46 7.74
N ASN A 145 47.56 -0.73 8.36
CA ASN A 145 47.44 -0.81 9.82
C ASN A 145 48.23 -2.01 10.38
N ILE A 146 48.19 -3.16 9.69
CA ILE A 146 48.97 -4.35 10.08
C ILE A 146 50.47 -4.04 9.98
N GLU A 147 50.91 -3.35 8.93
CA GLU A 147 52.31 -2.98 8.71
C GLU A 147 52.83 -2.06 9.82
N ILE A 148 52.05 -1.03 10.19
CA ILE A 148 52.33 -0.13 11.32
C ILE A 148 52.46 -0.93 12.63
N ASN A 149 51.56 -1.89 12.87
CA ASN A 149 51.60 -2.72 14.08
C ASN A 149 52.83 -3.64 14.12
N ILE A 150 53.21 -4.21 12.98
CA ILE A 150 54.41 -5.05 12.86
C ILE A 150 55.67 -4.23 13.16
N ASP A 151 55.76 -3.01 12.63
CA ASP A 151 56.93 -2.16 12.87
C ASP A 151 57.01 -1.68 14.33
N SER A 152 55.86 -1.40 14.95
CA SER A 152 55.77 -1.13 16.39
C SER A 152 56.28 -2.32 17.22
N LEU A 153 55.82 -3.54 16.92
CA LEU A 153 56.26 -4.76 17.61
C LEU A 153 57.75 -5.04 17.42
N LYS A 154 58.30 -4.82 16.21
CA LYS A 154 59.74 -4.94 15.96
C LYS A 154 60.55 -3.95 16.79
N THR A 155 60.05 -2.73 16.92
CA THR A 155 60.71 -1.67 17.72
C THR A 155 60.72 -2.06 19.20
N GLN A 156 59.58 -2.49 19.75
CA GLN A 156 59.49 -2.99 21.12
C GLN A 156 60.40 -4.20 21.36
N MET A 157 60.49 -5.15 20.42
CA MET A 157 61.41 -6.27 20.53
C MET A 157 62.88 -5.86 20.51
N LYS A 158 63.23 -4.83 19.75
CA LYS A 158 64.59 -4.29 19.70
C LYS A 158 64.95 -3.61 21.02
N GLU A 159 64.06 -2.79 21.57
CA GLU A 159 64.23 -2.17 22.89
C GLU A 159 64.36 -3.21 24.01
N ILE A 160 63.54 -4.27 23.98
CA ILE A 160 63.64 -5.38 24.93
C ILE A 160 64.99 -6.09 24.81
N LYS A 161 65.46 -6.40 23.58
CA LYS A 161 66.78 -7.01 23.37
C LYS A 161 67.91 -6.11 23.86
N GLU A 162 67.87 -4.82 23.53
CA GLU A 162 68.88 -3.84 23.92
C GLU A 162 68.87 -3.55 25.42
N GLY A 163 67.73 -3.70 26.11
CA GLY A 163 67.64 -3.63 27.57
C GLY A 163 68.11 -4.90 28.30
N ILE A 164 67.98 -6.08 27.69
CA ILE A 164 68.42 -7.36 28.28
C ILE A 164 69.95 -7.55 28.19
N ILE A 165 70.57 -7.10 27.10
CA ILE A 165 72.02 -7.22 26.87
C ILE A 165 72.89 -6.57 27.98
N PRO A 166 72.61 -5.35 28.48
CA PRO A 166 73.39 -4.76 29.57
C PRO A 166 73.12 -5.42 30.93
N LEU A 167 71.93 -5.99 31.16
CA LEU A 167 71.60 -6.70 32.42
C LEU A 167 72.35 -8.04 32.55
N GLN A 168 72.55 -8.76 31.45
CA GLN A 168 73.35 -9.99 31.46
C GLN A 168 74.85 -9.73 31.64
N LYS A 169 75.39 -8.65 31.03
CA LYS A 169 76.81 -8.27 31.19
C LYS A 169 77.15 -7.86 32.63
N ASN A 170 76.27 -7.10 33.30
CA ASN A 170 76.50 -6.64 34.67
C ASN A 170 76.38 -7.74 35.73
N ASN A 171 75.63 -8.82 35.46
CA ASN A 171 75.52 -9.97 36.36
C ASN A 171 76.68 -10.97 36.22
N LEU A 172 77.43 -10.93 35.12
CA LEU A 172 78.62 -11.77 34.90
C LEU A 172 79.91 -11.15 35.48
N THR A 173 79.95 -9.84 35.71
CA THR A 173 81.11 -9.14 36.30
C THR A 173 81.05 -9.01 37.83
N LYS A 174 80.01 -9.55 38.49
CA LYS A 174 79.78 -9.45 39.94
C LYS A 174 79.99 -10.78 40.71
N LYS A 175 80.69 -11.75 40.13
CA LYS A 175 81.03 -13.01 40.80
C LYS A 175 82.53 -13.20 40.91
#